data_AF-A0A661WDN8-F1
#
_entry.id   AF-A0A661WDN8-F1
#
_cell.length_a   1.000
_cell.length_b   1.000
_cell.length_c   1.000
_cell.angle_alpha   90.00
_cell.angle_beta   90.00
_cell.angle_gamma   90.00
#
_symmetry.space_group_name_H-M   'P 1'
#
loop_
_entity.id
_entity.type
_entity.pdbx_description
1 polymer ?
#
loop_
_entity_poly.entity_id
_entity_poly.type
_entity_poly.pdbx_seq_one_letter_code
_entity_poly.pdbx_strand_id
1 'polypeptide(L)'
;MANAREVKQRIKSVKNISQVTRALQAVSASKVRKAIDQLDDTRPYSVKAWQVLQHIAEQPDGSTLHPMLAPHAEVKNIIAIVICGDRGLAGPYNSNLIRKADEWAETIDVPVKYIAVGKRGRDQLLRRGKDILAEFCNLPPQPNYNDISPVGYIAVDQYLDDEVDEVYLIYTQFVNRMNHQPVVKKILPLDPDSEDRVKDFKIKKALV
;
A
#
# COMPACT_ATOMS: atom_id res chain seq x y z
N MET A 1 -26.27 40.05 18.80
CA MET A 1 -27.38 39.31 18.14
C MET A 1 -26.85 38.79 16.82
N ALA A 2 -27.07 37.53 16.47
CA ALA A 2 -26.63 36.99 15.18
C ALA A 2 -27.25 37.82 14.04
N ASN A 3 -26.41 38.43 13.21
CA ASN A 3 -26.87 39.32 12.15
C ASN A 3 -27.47 38.46 11.02
N ALA A 4 -28.69 38.75 10.57
CA ALA A 4 -29.34 38.02 9.47
C ALA A 4 -28.48 37.95 8.19
N ARG A 5 -27.60 38.94 7.99
CA ARG A 5 -26.60 38.95 6.92
C ARG A 5 -25.55 37.85 7.07
N GLU A 6 -25.04 37.62 8.29
CA GLU A 6 -24.07 36.56 8.58
C GLU A 6 -24.67 35.17 8.35
N VAL A 7 -25.93 34.98 8.77
CA VAL A 7 -26.65 33.72 8.53
C VAL A 7 -26.79 33.45 7.03
N LYS A 8 -27.20 34.45 6.23
CA LYS A 8 -27.28 34.31 4.76
C LYS A 8 -25.92 34.00 4.13
N GLN A 9 -24.84 34.62 4.60
CA GLN A 9 -23.48 34.32 4.13
C GLN A 9 -23.06 32.89 4.46
N ARG A 10 -23.34 32.41 5.68
CA ARG A 10 -23.04 31.03 6.08
C ARG A 10 -23.81 30.01 5.24
N ILE A 11 -25.10 30.25 4.96
CA ILE A 11 -25.92 29.40 4.08
C ILE A 11 -25.28 29.30 2.68
N LYS A 12 -24.88 30.43 2.10
CA LYS A 12 -24.22 30.45 0.78
C LYS A 12 -22.89 29.68 0.80
N SER A 13 -22.09 29.86 1.84
CA SER A 13 -20.81 29.14 2.01
C SER A 13 -21.02 27.62 2.11
N VAL A 14 -21.93 27.16 2.98
CA VAL A 14 -22.22 25.73 3.14
C VAL A 14 -22.79 25.13 1.85
N LYS A 15 -23.65 25.86 1.13
CA LYS A 15 -24.18 25.40 -0.17
C LYS A 15 -23.07 25.22 -1.20
N ASN A 16 -22.13 26.15 -1.27
CA ASN A 16 -20.98 26.04 -2.17
C ASN A 16 -20.09 24.84 -1.80
N ILE A 17 -19.76 24.66 -0.51
CA ILE A 17 -18.98 23.51 -0.03
C ILE A 17 -19.70 22.21 -0.38
N SER A 18 -21.03 22.12 -0.19
CA SER A 18 -21.83 20.94 -0.52
C SER A 18 -21.81 20.60 -2.02
N GLN A 19 -21.85 21.60 -2.90
CA GLN A 19 -21.74 21.38 -4.34
C GLN A 19 -20.36 20.84 -4.74
N VAL A 20 -19.29 21.42 -4.18
CA VAL A 20 -17.92 20.98 -4.43
C VAL A 20 -17.70 19.55 -3.93
N THR A 21 -18.16 19.22 -2.72
CA THR A 21 -18.00 17.87 -2.17
C THR A 21 -18.81 16.82 -2.94
N ARG A 22 -20.01 17.15 -3.43
CA ARG A 22 -20.79 16.27 -4.32
C ARG A 22 -20.05 16.00 -5.64
N ALA A 23 -19.46 17.03 -6.24
CA ALA A 23 -18.67 16.86 -7.45
C ALA A 23 -17.43 15.97 -7.19
N LEU A 24 -16.72 16.20 -6.08
CA LEU A 24 -15.58 15.37 -5.67
C LEU A 24 -15.97 13.91 -5.39
N GLN A 25 -17.15 13.68 -4.82
CA GLN A 25 -17.68 12.33 -4.61
C GLN A 25 -17.88 11.60 -5.94
N ALA A 26 -18.48 12.25 -6.94
CA ALA A 26 -18.69 11.66 -8.27
C ALA A 26 -17.36 11.36 -8.98
N VAL A 27 -16.41 12.31 -8.93
CA VAL A 27 -15.06 12.13 -9.51
C VAL A 27 -14.32 10.99 -8.82
N SER A 28 -14.37 10.92 -7.49
CA SER A 28 -13.73 9.85 -6.71
C SER A 28 -14.35 8.49 -6.99
N ALA A 29 -15.68 8.41 -7.11
CA ALA A 29 -16.38 7.17 -7.47
C ALA A 29 -15.94 6.64 -8.84
N SER A 30 -15.77 7.53 -9.84
CA SER A 30 -15.23 7.15 -11.15
C SER A 30 -13.81 6.63 -11.04
N LYS A 31 -12.93 7.27 -10.25
CA LYS A 31 -11.55 6.82 -10.05
C LYS A 31 -11.46 5.46 -9.35
N VAL A 32 -12.27 5.25 -8.31
CA VAL A 32 -12.33 3.96 -7.60
C VAL A 32 -12.75 2.84 -8.55
N ARG A 33 -13.77 3.08 -9.39
CA ARG A 33 -14.20 2.08 -10.38
C ARG A 33 -13.05 1.69 -11.29
N LYS A 34 -12.36 2.67 -11.88
CA LYS A 34 -11.25 2.37 -12.78
C LYS A 34 -10.05 1.70 -12.07
N ALA A 35 -9.83 1.98 -10.78
CA ALA A 35 -8.79 1.32 -10.00
C ALA A 35 -9.14 -0.16 -9.71
N ILE A 36 -10.41 -0.47 -9.51
CA ILE A 36 -10.89 -1.86 -9.39
C ILE A 36 -10.72 -2.59 -10.72
N ASP A 37 -11.12 -1.95 -11.84
CA ASP A 37 -10.94 -2.55 -13.17
C ASP A 37 -9.45 -2.89 -13.44
N GLN A 38 -8.53 -1.97 -13.10
CA GLN A 38 -7.08 -2.19 -13.23
C GLN A 38 -6.56 -3.31 -12.30
N LEU A 39 -7.12 -3.46 -11.10
CA LEU A 39 -6.79 -4.55 -10.20
C LEU A 39 -7.22 -5.91 -10.77
N ASP A 40 -8.42 -5.96 -11.37
CA ASP A 40 -8.94 -7.17 -11.98
C ASP A 40 -8.11 -7.57 -13.21
N ASP A 41 -7.63 -6.60 -14.01
CA ASP A 41 -6.77 -6.84 -15.16
C ASP A 41 -5.36 -7.34 -14.77
N THR A 42 -4.82 -6.89 -13.63
CA THR A 42 -3.47 -7.27 -13.15
C THR A 42 -3.47 -8.59 -12.38
N ARG A 43 -4.61 -9.01 -11.82
CA ARG A 43 -4.71 -10.21 -11.00
C ARG A 43 -4.28 -11.50 -11.74
N PRO A 44 -4.68 -11.80 -12.98
CA PRO A 44 -4.24 -13.00 -13.70
C PRO A 44 -2.73 -13.12 -13.82
N TYR A 45 -2.04 -12.00 -14.09
CA TYR A 45 -0.58 -11.96 -14.14
C TYR A 45 0.02 -12.33 -12.78
N SER A 46 -0.44 -11.69 -11.70
CA SER A 46 0.04 -11.96 -10.35
C SER A 46 -0.21 -13.41 -9.90
N VAL A 47 -1.34 -14.01 -10.27
CA VAL A 47 -1.65 -15.43 -10.01
C VAL A 47 -0.62 -16.32 -10.69
N LYS A 48 -0.40 -16.10 -11.99
CA LYS A 48 0.48 -16.96 -12.79
C LYS A 48 1.94 -16.79 -12.41
N ALA A 49 2.39 -15.56 -12.17
CA ALA A 49 3.73 -15.29 -11.68
C ALA A 49 3.98 -15.99 -10.33
N TRP A 50 3.00 -15.94 -9.42
CA TRP A 50 3.08 -16.64 -8.14
C TRP A 50 3.15 -18.16 -8.29
N GLN A 51 2.29 -18.76 -9.13
CA GLN A 51 2.31 -20.20 -9.41
C GLN A 51 3.67 -20.65 -9.98
N VAL A 52 4.28 -19.85 -10.87
CA VAL A 52 5.61 -20.14 -11.39
C VAL A 52 6.66 -20.08 -10.29
N LEU A 53 6.61 -19.05 -9.43
CA LEU A 53 7.53 -18.92 -8.30
C LEU A 53 7.40 -20.09 -7.30
N GLN A 54 6.17 -20.52 -6.99
CA GLN A 54 5.93 -21.69 -6.13
C GLN A 54 6.51 -22.97 -6.73
N HIS A 55 6.25 -23.26 -8.01
CA HIS A 55 6.82 -24.44 -8.66
C HIS A 55 8.36 -24.44 -8.68
N ILE A 56 8.98 -23.27 -8.74
CA ILE A 56 10.45 -23.12 -8.66
C ILE A 56 10.92 -23.35 -7.22
N ALA A 57 10.24 -22.78 -6.24
CA ALA A 57 10.58 -22.92 -4.83
C ALA A 57 10.41 -24.36 -4.30
N GLU A 58 9.46 -25.13 -4.86
CA GLU A 58 9.22 -26.54 -4.56
C GLU A 58 10.25 -27.49 -5.18
N GLN A 59 11.11 -27.00 -6.09
CA GLN A 59 12.19 -27.84 -6.62
C GLN A 59 13.17 -28.24 -5.50
N PRO A 60 13.80 -29.42 -5.58
CA PRO A 60 14.91 -29.77 -4.70
C PRO A 60 15.96 -28.65 -4.68
N ASP A 61 16.45 -28.30 -3.49
CA ASP A 61 17.38 -27.17 -3.25
C ASP A 61 16.78 -25.75 -3.38
N GLY A 62 15.45 -25.59 -3.41
CA GLY A 62 14.75 -24.29 -3.52
C GLY A 62 15.28 -23.16 -2.63
N SER A 63 15.52 -23.44 -1.34
CA SER A 63 16.05 -22.46 -0.37
C SER A 63 17.55 -22.18 -0.52
N THR A 64 18.31 -23.07 -1.17
CA THR A 64 19.73 -22.89 -1.50
C THR A 64 19.94 -22.27 -2.88
N LEU A 65 18.89 -22.17 -3.71
CA LEU A 65 18.95 -21.70 -5.09
C LEU A 65 18.93 -20.17 -5.24
N HIS A 66 18.26 -19.44 -4.34
CA HIS A 66 18.12 -17.99 -4.49
C HIS A 66 18.07 -17.23 -3.15
N PRO A 67 18.86 -16.16 -2.96
CA PRO A 67 18.88 -15.38 -1.70
C PRO A 67 17.51 -14.91 -1.24
N MET A 68 16.63 -14.50 -2.16
CA MET A 68 15.26 -14.06 -1.83
C MET A 68 14.32 -15.16 -1.32
N LEU A 69 14.67 -16.45 -1.48
CA LEU A 69 13.95 -17.59 -0.90
C LEU A 69 14.56 -18.05 0.43
N ALA A 70 15.80 -17.63 0.72
CA ALA A 70 16.54 -18.02 1.90
C ALA A 70 16.36 -16.97 3.00
N PRO A 71 15.69 -17.29 4.13
CA PRO A 71 15.69 -16.38 5.27
C PRO A 71 17.10 -16.23 5.84
N HIS A 72 17.47 -14.99 6.17
CA HIS A 72 18.72 -14.72 6.88
C HIS A 72 18.65 -15.28 8.31
N ALA A 73 19.80 -15.72 8.83
CA ALA A 73 19.88 -16.34 10.16
C ALA A 73 19.58 -15.36 11.30
N GLU A 74 19.84 -14.07 11.09
CA GLU A 74 19.59 -13.00 12.03
C GLU A 74 19.00 -11.81 11.29
N VAL A 75 17.92 -11.23 11.83
CA VAL A 75 17.32 -10.01 11.28
C VAL A 75 17.94 -8.83 12.01
N LYS A 76 18.62 -7.94 11.28
CA LYS A 76 19.30 -6.75 11.79
C LYS A 76 18.69 -5.47 11.26
N ASN A 77 18.22 -5.46 10.02
CA ASN A 77 17.62 -4.29 9.40
C ASN A 77 16.39 -4.68 8.58
N ILE A 78 15.35 -3.85 8.64
CA ILE A 78 14.10 -4.09 7.94
C ILE A 78 13.74 -2.90 7.04
N ILE A 79 13.22 -3.18 5.84
CA ILE A 79 12.53 -2.17 5.03
C ILE A 79 11.01 -2.29 5.17
N ALA A 80 10.34 -1.17 5.43
CA ALA A 80 8.89 -1.04 5.41
C ALA A 80 8.43 -0.13 4.27
N ILE A 81 7.80 -0.70 3.25
CA ILE A 81 7.17 0.02 2.15
C ILE A 81 5.77 0.45 2.60
N VAL A 82 5.54 1.75 2.75
CA VAL A 82 4.26 2.31 3.22
C VAL A 82 3.52 2.96 2.05
N ILE A 83 2.36 2.40 1.67
CA ILE A 83 1.54 2.91 0.56
C ILE A 83 0.39 3.79 1.09
N CYS A 84 0.60 5.10 1.06
CA CYS A 84 -0.36 6.13 1.41
C CYS A 84 -0.92 6.88 0.19
N GLY A 85 -1.96 7.70 0.41
CA GLY A 85 -2.46 8.62 -0.61
C GLY A 85 -1.65 9.92 -0.69
N ASP A 86 -1.57 10.52 -1.88
CA ASP A 86 -1.00 11.86 -2.05
C ASP A 86 -1.93 12.98 -1.55
N ARG A 87 -3.25 12.77 -1.68
CA ARG A 87 -4.28 13.76 -1.38
C ARG A 87 -4.90 13.52 0.00
N GLY A 88 -5.47 14.60 0.56
CA GLY A 88 -6.30 14.54 1.77
C GLY A 88 -7.77 14.24 1.45
N LEU A 89 -8.66 14.60 2.38
CA LEU A 89 -10.13 14.44 2.24
C LEU A 89 -10.60 12.98 2.05
N ALA A 90 -9.82 12.02 2.57
CA ALA A 90 -10.11 10.58 2.52
C ALA A 90 -10.49 10.01 3.90
N GLY A 91 -11.06 10.85 4.77
CA GLY A 91 -11.38 10.47 6.15
C GLY A 91 -10.15 9.93 6.90
N PRO A 92 -10.28 8.82 7.65
CA PRO A 92 -9.20 8.26 8.46
C PRO A 92 -8.26 7.33 7.66
N TYR A 93 -8.34 7.28 6.33
CA TYR A 93 -7.55 6.35 5.50
C TYR A 93 -6.05 6.41 5.79
N ASN A 94 -5.43 7.58 5.64
CA ASN A 94 -3.98 7.74 5.86
C ASN A 94 -3.62 7.62 7.34
N SER A 95 -4.44 8.14 8.26
CA SER A 95 -4.15 8.08 9.70
C SER A 95 -4.21 6.66 10.24
N ASN A 96 -5.16 5.84 9.78
CA ASN A 96 -5.27 4.44 10.17
C ASN A 96 -4.06 3.64 9.66
N LEU A 97 -3.59 3.92 8.44
CA LEU A 97 -2.44 3.23 7.89
C LEU A 97 -1.15 3.58 8.66
N ILE A 98 -0.91 4.86 8.93
CA ILE A 98 0.26 5.30 9.71
C ILE A 98 0.20 4.75 11.13
N ARG A 99 -0.96 4.78 11.78
CA ARG A 99 -1.13 4.16 13.09
C ARG A 99 -0.79 2.66 13.07
N LYS A 100 -1.24 1.93 12.04
CA LYS A 100 -0.89 0.50 11.89
C LYS A 100 0.62 0.29 11.66
N ALA A 101 1.26 1.19 10.91
CA ALA A 101 2.70 1.15 10.68
C ALA A 101 3.49 1.40 11.97
N ASP A 102 3.03 2.34 12.82
CA ASP A 102 3.63 2.60 14.13
C ASP A 102 3.40 1.43 15.09
N GLU A 103 2.16 0.93 15.22
CA GLU A 103 1.82 -0.25 16.03
C GLU A 103 2.65 -1.47 15.64
N TRP A 104 2.91 -1.68 14.34
CA TRP A 104 3.77 -2.74 13.87
C TRP A 104 5.25 -2.48 14.18
N ALA A 105 5.75 -1.26 13.95
CA ALA A 105 7.13 -0.91 14.24
C ALA A 105 7.47 -1.01 15.74
N GLU A 106 6.50 -0.82 16.63
CA GLU A 106 6.66 -1.05 18.08
C GLU A 106 6.85 -2.54 18.45
N THR A 107 6.45 -3.47 17.58
CA THR A 107 6.66 -4.92 17.79
C THR A 107 8.01 -5.42 17.30
N ILE A 108 8.83 -4.54 16.71
CA ILE A 108 10.08 -4.86 16.04
C ILE A 108 11.22 -4.20 16.83
N ASP A 109 12.18 -5.01 17.29
CA ASP A 109 13.32 -4.54 18.08
C ASP A 109 14.52 -4.05 17.23
N VAL A 110 14.40 -4.18 15.91
CA VAL A 110 15.47 -3.84 14.95
C VAL A 110 15.17 -2.55 14.18
N PRO A 111 16.21 -1.83 13.71
CA PRO A 111 16.03 -0.65 12.87
C PRO A 111 15.14 -0.89 11.65
N VAL A 112 14.17 0.01 11.46
CA VAL A 112 13.25 0.01 10.31
C VAL A 112 13.52 1.22 9.43
N LYS A 113 13.94 0.97 8.19
CA LYS A 113 14.02 1.95 7.10
C LYS A 113 12.70 1.97 6.34
N TYR A 114 12.21 3.15 5.97
CA TYR A 114 10.92 3.29 5.30
C TYR A 114 11.07 3.68 3.84
N ILE A 115 10.26 3.08 2.97
CA ILE A 115 10.03 3.58 1.60
C ILE A 115 8.62 4.15 1.57
N ALA A 116 8.52 5.47 1.42
CA ALA A 116 7.24 6.17 1.47
C ALA A 116 6.64 6.33 0.07
N VAL A 117 5.55 5.61 -0.20
CA VAL A 117 4.75 5.81 -1.41
C VAL A 117 3.57 6.71 -1.06
N GLY A 118 3.54 7.90 -1.64
CA GLY A 118 2.51 8.90 -1.44
C GLY A 118 2.89 9.99 -0.43
N LYS A 119 2.57 11.24 -0.79
CA LYS A 119 2.92 12.46 -0.04
C LYS A 119 2.46 12.46 1.41
N ARG A 120 1.25 11.99 1.72
CA ARG A 120 0.75 12.01 3.10
C ARG A 120 1.50 11.05 4.02
N GLY A 121 1.93 9.91 3.50
CA GLY A 121 2.72 8.94 4.25
C GLY A 121 4.09 9.51 4.58
N ARG A 122 4.80 9.97 3.56
CA ARG A 122 6.09 10.67 3.71
C ARG A 122 6.02 11.81 4.73
N ASP A 123 5.07 12.74 4.57
CA ASP A 123 4.97 13.90 5.46
C ASP A 123 4.73 13.50 6.92
N GLN A 124 4.03 12.37 7.17
CA GLN A 124 3.79 11.85 8.53
C GLN A 124 5.03 11.15 9.09
N LEU A 125 5.71 10.34 8.28
CA LEU A 125 6.94 9.64 8.68
C LEU A 125 8.06 10.63 9.02
N LEU A 126 8.26 11.66 8.19
CA LEU A 126 9.23 12.73 8.43
C LEU A 126 8.96 13.47 9.75
N ARG A 127 7.69 13.81 10.03
CA ARG A 127 7.31 14.49 11.29
C ARG A 127 7.58 13.64 12.53
N ARG A 128 7.58 12.31 12.38
CA ARG A 128 7.84 11.35 13.45
C ARG A 128 9.33 11.00 13.56
N GLY A 129 10.20 11.61 12.74
CA GLY A 129 11.64 11.34 12.76
C GLY A 129 12.01 9.92 12.32
N LYS A 130 11.17 9.29 11.50
CA LYS A 130 11.44 7.94 10.95
C LYS A 130 12.50 8.03 9.84
N ASP A 131 13.32 7.00 9.71
CA ASP A 131 14.35 6.91 8.67
C ASP A 131 13.71 6.56 7.31
N ILE A 132 13.80 7.46 6.33
CA ILE A 132 13.19 7.29 5.01
C ILE A 132 14.29 7.09 3.98
N LEU A 133 14.36 5.88 3.43
CA LEU A 133 15.32 5.50 2.39
C LEU A 133 14.97 6.13 1.04
N ALA A 134 13.69 6.11 0.68
CA ALA A 134 13.21 6.63 -0.60
C ALA A 134 11.76 7.12 -0.51
N GLU A 135 11.40 8.07 -1.37
CA GLU A 135 10.04 8.60 -1.48
C GLU A 135 9.53 8.61 -2.92
N PHE A 136 8.27 8.23 -3.10
CA PHE A 136 7.58 8.20 -4.38
C PHE A 136 6.27 8.95 -4.24
N CYS A 137 6.27 10.24 -4.61
CA CYS A 137 5.13 11.13 -4.44
C CYS A 137 4.56 11.59 -5.78
N ASN A 138 3.28 11.99 -5.78
CA ASN A 138 2.56 12.48 -6.95
C ASN A 138 2.44 11.45 -8.07
N LEU A 139 2.18 10.19 -7.71
CA LEU A 139 1.92 9.15 -8.68
C LEU A 139 0.63 9.45 -9.45
N PRO A 140 0.54 9.08 -10.74
CA PRO A 140 -0.70 9.23 -11.48
C PRO A 140 -1.82 8.42 -10.79
N PRO A 141 -3.10 8.85 -10.88
CA PRO A 141 -4.21 8.13 -10.23
C PRO A 141 -4.34 6.66 -10.64
N GLN A 142 -3.80 6.31 -11.80
CA GLN A 142 -3.66 4.97 -12.32
C GLN A 142 -2.17 4.76 -12.62
N PRO A 143 -1.41 4.27 -11.65
CA PRO A 143 0.00 4.00 -11.86
C PRO A 143 0.17 2.84 -12.84
N ASN A 144 1.16 2.95 -13.72
CA ASN A 144 1.62 1.85 -14.56
C ASN A 144 2.78 1.11 -13.87
N TYR A 145 3.27 0.04 -14.47
CA TYR A 145 4.39 -0.74 -13.95
C TYR A 145 5.69 0.09 -13.82
N ASN A 146 5.98 0.94 -14.79
CA ASN A 146 7.19 1.77 -14.78
C ASN A 146 7.17 2.82 -13.66
N ASP A 147 5.99 3.29 -13.25
CA ASP A 147 5.84 4.24 -12.15
C ASP A 147 6.16 3.61 -10.78
N ILE A 148 5.90 2.30 -10.61
CA ILE A 148 6.01 1.59 -9.32
C ILE A 148 7.23 0.67 -9.25
N SER A 149 7.69 0.10 -10.36
CA SER A 149 8.81 -0.85 -10.39
C SER A 149 10.08 -0.37 -9.67
N PRO A 150 10.47 0.93 -9.69
CA PRO A 150 11.62 1.39 -8.91
C PRO A 150 11.50 1.16 -7.40
N VAL A 151 10.28 1.19 -6.84
CA VAL A 151 10.03 0.86 -5.42
C VAL A 151 10.45 -0.58 -5.13
N GLY A 152 10.09 -1.49 -6.04
CA GLY A 152 10.43 -2.91 -5.94
C GLY A 152 11.92 -3.14 -6.10
N TYR A 153 12.55 -2.53 -7.12
CA TYR A 153 13.99 -2.66 -7.35
C TYR A 153 14.81 -2.22 -6.16
N ILE A 154 14.53 -1.04 -5.57
CA ILE A 154 15.26 -0.58 -4.38
C ILE A 154 15.13 -1.57 -3.22
N ALA A 155 13.93 -2.11 -2.97
CA ALA A 155 13.73 -3.06 -1.88
C ALA A 155 14.43 -4.41 -2.12
N VAL A 156 14.48 -4.86 -3.38
CA VAL A 156 15.18 -6.09 -3.77
C VAL A 156 16.68 -5.91 -3.72
N ASP A 157 17.22 -4.81 -4.26
CA ASP A 157 18.65 -4.52 -4.27
C ASP A 157 19.19 -4.42 -2.84
N GLN A 158 18.49 -3.71 -1.95
CA GLN A 158 18.88 -3.63 -0.54
C GLN A 158 18.88 -5.00 0.18
N TYR A 159 18.00 -5.91 -0.22
CA TYR A 159 17.96 -7.26 0.33
C TYR A 159 19.13 -8.10 -0.22
N LEU A 160 19.40 -8.01 -1.53
CA LEU A 160 20.49 -8.75 -2.19
C LEU A 160 21.88 -8.26 -1.76
N ASP A 161 22.01 -6.99 -1.37
CA ASP A 161 23.24 -6.40 -0.86
C ASP A 161 23.47 -6.70 0.65
N ASP A 162 22.63 -7.53 1.29
CA ASP A 162 22.64 -7.84 2.73
C ASP A 162 22.51 -6.59 3.64
N GLU A 163 22.01 -5.48 3.10
CA GLU A 163 21.74 -4.25 3.86
C GLU A 163 20.46 -4.36 4.70
N VAL A 164 19.48 -5.15 4.22
CA VAL A 164 18.25 -5.49 4.94
C VAL A 164 17.94 -6.99 4.84
N ASP A 165 17.35 -7.53 5.90
CA ASP A 165 17.07 -8.95 6.04
C ASP A 165 15.59 -9.28 5.80
N GLU A 166 14.71 -8.29 5.94
CA GLU A 166 13.28 -8.45 5.70
C GLU A 166 12.68 -7.21 5.03
N VAL A 167 11.69 -7.45 4.18
CA VAL A 167 10.93 -6.39 3.51
C VAL A 167 9.45 -6.58 3.80
N TYR A 168 8.81 -5.53 4.32
CA TYR A 168 7.39 -5.49 4.63
C TYR A 168 6.66 -4.47 3.75
N LEU A 169 5.42 -4.80 3.39
CA LEU A 169 4.49 -3.95 2.68
C LEU A 169 3.33 -3.57 3.60
N ILE A 170 3.18 -2.28 3.85
CA ILE A 170 2.14 -1.70 4.70
C ILE A 170 1.19 -0.92 3.80
N TYR A 171 0.00 -1.45 3.62
CA TYR A 171 -1.00 -0.88 2.71
C TYR A 171 -2.42 -1.06 3.26
N THR A 172 -3.38 -0.38 2.65
CA THR A 172 -4.79 -0.56 2.99
C THR A 172 -5.44 -1.55 2.04
N GLN A 173 -5.83 -2.72 2.56
CA GLN A 173 -6.55 -3.72 1.80
C GLN A 173 -7.99 -3.26 1.53
N PHE A 174 -8.39 -3.33 0.26
CA PHE A 174 -9.77 -3.11 -0.16
C PHE A 174 -10.58 -4.39 0.05
N VAL A 175 -11.44 -4.41 1.08
CA VAL A 175 -12.37 -5.53 1.32
C VAL A 175 -13.71 -5.24 0.63
N ASN A 176 -14.27 -4.06 0.88
CA ASN A 176 -15.46 -3.55 0.20
C ASN A 176 -15.49 -2.01 0.28
N ARG A 177 -16.55 -1.38 -0.25
CA ARG A 177 -16.67 0.09 -0.31
C ARG A 177 -16.71 0.80 1.05
N MET A 178 -17.05 0.09 2.12
CA MET A 178 -17.17 0.64 3.47
C MET A 178 -16.00 0.20 4.37
N ASN A 179 -15.42 -0.97 4.09
CA ASN A 179 -14.39 -1.59 4.90
C ASN A 179 -13.04 -1.56 4.17
N HIS A 180 -12.16 -0.73 4.71
CA HIS A 180 -10.78 -0.57 4.30
C HIS A 180 -9.89 -0.88 5.50
N GLN A 181 -9.05 -1.91 5.40
CA GLN A 181 -8.28 -2.41 6.54
C GLN A 181 -6.78 -2.24 6.27
N PRO A 182 -6.06 -1.45 7.08
CA PRO A 182 -4.61 -1.43 7.06
C PRO A 182 -4.05 -2.80 7.43
N VAL A 183 -3.16 -3.31 6.58
CA VAL A 183 -2.49 -4.59 6.77
C VAL A 183 -0.99 -4.43 6.58
N VAL A 184 -0.24 -5.29 7.27
CA VAL A 184 1.21 -5.40 7.14
C VAL A 184 1.49 -6.77 6.57
N LYS A 185 2.31 -6.83 5.52
CA LYS A 185 2.56 -8.05 4.76
C LYS A 185 4.05 -8.22 4.49
N LYS A 186 4.67 -9.30 4.98
CA LYS A 186 6.08 -9.60 4.70
C LYS A 186 6.27 -10.03 3.26
N ILE A 187 6.99 -9.28 2.43
CA ILE A 187 7.23 -9.60 1.01
C ILE A 187 8.51 -10.41 0.83
N LEU A 188 9.60 -10.04 1.52
CA LEU A 188 10.87 -10.75 1.50
C LEU A 188 11.33 -11.11 2.92
N PRO A 189 12.02 -12.26 3.10
CA PRO A 189 12.14 -13.38 2.17
C PRO A 189 10.78 -13.91 1.70
N LEU A 190 10.76 -14.48 0.50
CA LEU A 190 9.58 -15.10 -0.08
C LEU A 190 9.28 -16.41 0.65
N ASP A 191 8.07 -16.51 1.18
CA ASP A 191 7.56 -17.71 1.82
C ASP A 191 6.60 -18.44 0.85
N PRO A 192 7.02 -19.55 0.21
CA PRO A 192 6.24 -20.27 -0.78
C PRO A 192 4.98 -20.93 -0.21
N ASP A 193 4.98 -21.25 1.10
CA ASP A 193 3.90 -21.94 1.80
C ASP A 193 2.87 -20.96 2.40
N SER A 194 3.09 -19.65 2.29
CA SER A 194 2.16 -18.66 2.83
C SER A 194 0.78 -18.71 2.16
N GLU A 195 -0.24 -19.18 2.90
CA GLU A 195 -1.63 -19.37 2.43
C GLU A 195 -2.34 -18.10 1.92
N ASP A 196 -1.74 -16.92 2.13
CA ASP A 196 -2.39 -15.62 2.01
C ASP A 196 -2.17 -14.91 0.66
N ARG A 197 -1.75 -15.66 -0.37
CA ARG A 197 -1.31 -15.06 -1.65
C ARG A 197 -1.99 -15.69 -2.85
N VAL A 198 -2.83 -14.85 -3.43
CA VAL A 198 -3.52 -15.05 -4.69
C VAL A 198 -4.44 -16.28 -4.70
N LYS A 199 -5.57 -16.16 -3.99
CA LYS A 199 -6.66 -17.13 -4.11
C LYS A 199 -7.01 -17.31 -5.59
N ASP A 200 -6.93 -18.56 -6.07
CA ASP A 200 -7.51 -18.97 -7.34
C ASP A 200 -9.00 -18.58 -7.34
N PHE A 201 -9.38 -17.67 -8.23
CA PHE A 201 -10.79 -17.38 -8.43
C PHE A 201 -11.30 -18.16 -9.64
N LYS A 202 -11.98 -19.28 -9.37
CA LYS A 202 -13.04 -19.74 -10.26
C LYS A 202 -14.02 -18.59 -10.41
N ILE A 203 -14.23 -18.11 -11.63
CA ILE A 203 -15.14 -17.02 -11.98
C ILE A 203 -16.54 -17.35 -11.45
N LYS A 204 -16.87 -16.95 -10.22
CA LYS A 204 -18.25 -16.68 -9.86
C LYS A 204 -18.52 -15.24 -10.25
N LYS A 205 -19.05 -15.11 -11.46
CA LYS A 205 -19.72 -13.92 -11.97
C LYS A 205 -20.87 -13.61 -11.00
N ALA A 206 -20.58 -12.87 -9.93
CA ALA A 206 -21.62 -12.30 -9.08
C ALA A 206 -22.19 -11.09 -9.84
N LEU A 207 -23.24 -11.41 -10.58
CA LEU A 207 -24.15 -10.49 -11.26
C LEU A 207 -24.83 -9.56 -10.23
N VAL A 208 -24.86 -8.27 -10.62
CA VAL A 208 -25.69 -7.14 -10.13
C VAL A 208 -25.25 -6.46 -8.83
#